data_AF-A0A7V8NN04-F1
#
_entry.id   AF-A0A7V8NN04-F1
#
_cell.length_a   1.000
_cell.length_b   1.000
_cell.length_c   1.000
_cell.angle_alpha   90.00
_cell.angle_beta   90.00
_cell.angle_gamma   90.00
#
_symmetry.space_group_name_H-M   'P 1'
#
loop_
_entity.id
_entity.type
_entity.pdbx_description
1 polymer ?
#
loop_
_entity_poly.entity_id
_entity_poly.type
_entity_poly.pdbx_seq_one_letter_code
_entity_poly.pdbx_strand_id
1 'polypeptide(L)' 'QGRPLVVSLQTGGRSAPLHYVVVTGIDWQHDAVFIHDPARGKLLRVERADFEKQWRSNRNWMLLAVPEKAA' A
#
# COMPACT_ATOMS: atom_id res chain seq x y z
N GLN A 1 10.92 -0.75 -10.29
CA GLN A 1 11.79 0.40 -10.58
C GLN A 1 11.82 1.43 -9.44
N GLY A 2 11.82 1.03 -8.15
CA GLY A 2 11.91 1.96 -7.02
C GLY A 2 10.82 3.04 -6.90
N ARG A 3 9.75 2.97 -7.72
CA ARG A 3 8.68 3.96 -7.76
C ARG A 3 7.68 3.66 -6.64
N PRO A 4 7.31 4.65 -5.81
CA PRO A 4 6.31 4.43 -4.77
C PRO A 4 4.92 4.24 -5.39
N LEU A 5 4.15 3.34 -4.78
CA LEU A 5 2.77 3.07 -5.13
C LEU A 5 1.86 3.57 -4.01
N VAL A 6 0.99 4.53 -4.30
CA VAL A 6 -0.09 4.89 -3.38
C VAL A 6 -1.21 3.88 -3.58
N VAL A 7 -1.64 3.23 -2.51
CA VAL A 7 -2.72 2.22 -2.56
C VAL A 7 -3.79 2.57 -1.56
N SER A 8 -5.01 2.15 -1.84
CA SER A 8 -6.11 2.30 -0.90
C SER A 8 -6.43 0.97 -0.22
N LEU A 9 -6.49 1.00 1.12
CA LEU A 9 -6.77 -0.15 1.96
C LEU A 9 -8.12 0.02 2.64
N GLN A 10 -8.90 -1.06 2.67
CA GLN A 10 -10.13 -1.11 3.44
C GLN A 10 -9.85 -1.66 4.85
N THR A 11 -9.63 -0.76 5.81
CA THR A 11 -9.35 -1.08 7.22
C THR A 11 -10.63 -1.25 8.07
N GLY A 12 -11.81 -0.96 7.50
CA GLY A 12 -13.12 -1.04 8.16
C GLY A 12 -14.26 -1.44 7.21
N GLY A 13 -15.51 -1.24 7.63
CA GLY A 13 -16.70 -1.57 6.83
C GLY A 13 -16.81 -0.78 5.51
N ARG A 14 -17.79 -1.11 4.66
CA ARG A 14 -17.94 -0.51 3.31
C ARG A 14 -18.18 1.00 3.30
N SER A 15 -18.66 1.56 4.41
CA SER A 15 -18.89 3.01 4.58
C SER A 15 -17.76 3.73 5.32
N ALA A 16 -16.68 3.03 5.69
CA ALA A 16 -15.54 3.66 6.34
C ALA A 16 -14.82 4.60 5.37
N PRO A 17 -14.19 5.68 5.87
CA PRO A 17 -13.33 6.54 5.05
C PRO A 17 -12.23 5.72 4.35
N LEU A 18 -11.86 6.14 3.15
CA LEU A 18 -10.76 5.53 2.42
C LEU A 18 -9.44 5.77 3.16
N HIS A 19 -8.68 4.71 3.40
CA HIS A 19 -7.33 4.80 3.95
C HIS A 19 -6.30 4.63 2.84
N TYR A 20 -5.31 5.51 2.77
CA TYR A 20 -4.26 5.46 1.76
C TYR A 20 -2.90 5.29 2.39
N VAL A 21 -2.10 4.39 1.82
CA VAL A 21 -0.72 4.14 2.25
C VAL A 21 0.21 4.15 1.04
N VAL A 22 1.51 4.35 1.29
CA VAL A 22 2.54 4.27 0.25
C VAL A 22 3.28 2.96 0.38
N VAL A 23 3.15 2.07 -0.60
CA VAL A 23 3.98 0.87 -0.71
C VAL A 23 5.36 1.26 -1.22
N THR A 24 6.39 0.84 -0.48
CA THR A 24 7.79 1.15 -0.77
C THR A 24 8.66 -0.07 -1.05
N GLY A 25 8.15 -1.29 -0.77
CA GLY A 25 8.88 -2.51 -1.07
C GLY A 25 8.08 -3.77 -0.76
N ILE A 26 8.58 -4.90 -1.25
CA ILE A 26 8.10 -6.24 -0.94
C ILE A 26 9.25 -6.99 -0.25
N ASP A 27 8.96 -7.60 0.89
CA ASP A 27 9.85 -8.49 1.63
C ASP A 27 9.51 -9.93 1.25
N TRP A 28 10.11 -10.44 0.17
CA TRP A 28 9.84 -11.79 -0.33
C TRP A 28 10.30 -12.89 0.64
N GLN A 29 11.30 -12.59 1.48
CA GLN A 29 11.84 -13.56 2.43
C GLN A 29 10.86 -13.81 3.58
N HIS A 30 10.10 -12.80 3.98
CA HIS A 30 9.18 -12.86 5.12
C HIS A 30 7.71 -12.70 4.71
N ASP A 31 7.40 -12.86 3.42
CA ASP A 31 6.06 -12.69 2.84
C ASP A 31 5.32 -11.43 3.32
N ALA A 32 6.00 -10.28 3.22
CA ALA A 32 5.51 -9.01 3.75
C ALA A 32 5.63 -7.84 2.76
N VAL A 33 4.93 -6.75 3.06
CA VAL A 33 4.96 -5.49 2.32
C VAL A 33 5.48 -4.38 3.23
N PHE A 34 6.35 -3.53 2.71
CA PHE A 34 6.76 -2.31 3.40
C PHE A 34 5.87 -1.14 2.99
N ILE A 35 5.31 -0.45 3.99
CA ILE A 35 4.41 0.70 3.78
C ILE A 35 4.81 1.92 4.62
N HIS A 36 4.55 3.11 4.10
CA HIS A 36 4.35 4.32 4.90
C HIS A 36 2.85 4.53 5.11
N ASP A 37 2.42 4.58 6.36
CA ASP A 37 1.03 4.77 6.77
C ASP A 37 0.91 6.11 7.52
N PRO A 38 0.15 7.09 7.01
CA PRO A 38 -0.02 8.38 7.67
C PRO A 38 -0.54 8.30 9.12
N ALA A 39 -1.29 7.26 9.47
CA ALA A 39 -1.85 7.06 10.80
C ALA A 39 -0.93 6.30 11.76
N ARG A 40 0.06 5.56 11.24
CA ARG A 40 0.89 4.64 12.04
C ARG A 40 2.40 4.93 11.97
N GLY A 41 2.87 5.64 10.94
CA GLY A 41 4.28 5.98 10.75
C GLY A 41 4.90 5.40 9.48
N LYS A 42 6.23 5.36 9.44
CA LYS A 42 7.01 5.07 8.24
C LYS A 42 7.66 3.68 8.28
N LEU A 43 7.83 3.06 7.11
CA LEU A 43 8.57 1.81 6.91
C LEU A 43 8.04 0.65 7.77
N LEU A 44 6.71 0.55 7.86
CA LEU A 44 6.05 -0.54 8.56
C LEU A 44 6.12 -1.80 7.70
N ARG A 45 6.52 -2.92 8.30
CA ARG A 45 6.39 -4.24 7.68
C ARG A 45 5.04 -4.84 8.05
N VAL A 46 4.23 -5.17 7.06
CA VAL A 46 2.92 -5.80 7.25
C VAL A 46 2.86 -7.12 6.50
N GLU A 47 2.20 -8.11 7.09
CA GLU A 47 1.95 -9.41 6.44
C GLU A 47 1.27 -9.19 5.09
N ARG A 48 1.80 -9.85 4.05
CA ARG A 48 1.33 -9.63 2.68
C ARG A 48 -0.12 -10.08 2.50
N ALA A 49 -0.50 -11.19 3.13
CA ALA A 49 -1.87 -11.69 3.07
C ALA A 49 -2.90 -10.68 3.62
N ASP A 50 -2.59 -10.01 4.73
CA ASP A 50 -3.46 -9.00 5.34
C ASP A 50 -3.54 -7.73 4.48
N PHE A 51 -2.40 -7.31 3.92
CA PHE A 51 -2.35 -6.21 2.97
C PHE A 51 -3.21 -6.50 1.74
N GLU A 52 -3.01 -7.65 1.09
CA GLU A 52 -3.72 -8.03 -0.13
C GLU A 52 -5.23 -8.20 0.11
N LYS A 53 -5.63 -8.71 1.28
CA LYS A 53 -7.05 -8.79 1.67
C LYS A 53 -7.72 -7.42 1.70
N GLN A 54 -7.07 -6.44 2.34
CA GLN A 54 -7.60 -5.08 2.44
C GLN A 54 -7.58 -4.35 1.08
N TRP A 55 -6.53 -4.57 0.29
CA TRP A 55 -6.38 -3.98 -1.03
C TRP A 55 -7.40 -4.52 -2.03
N ARG A 56 -7.62 -5.84 -2.04
CA ARG A 56 -8.66 -6.51 -2.86
C ARG A 56 -10.06 -6.05 -2.52
N SER A 57 -10.33 -5.82 -1.25
CA SER A 57 -11.63 -5.31 -0.79
C SER A 57 -11.92 -3.92 -1.38
N ASN A 58 -10.87 -3.13 -1.62
CA ASN A 58 -10.96 -1.87 -2.36
C ASN A 58 -10.60 -1.98 -3.86
N ARG A 59 -10.93 -3.12 -4.48
CA ARG A 59 -10.78 -3.38 -5.93
C ARG A 59 -9.36 -3.20 -6.47
N ASN A 60 -8.36 -3.42 -5.62
CA ASN A 60 -6.96 -3.24 -5.96
C ASN A 60 -6.62 -1.83 -6.45
N TRP A 61 -7.32 -0.79 -5.95
CA TRP A 61 -7.04 0.57 -6.36
C TRP A 61 -5.60 0.96 -6.04
N MET A 62 -4.91 1.52 -7.03
CA MET A 62 -3.51 1.95 -6.93
C MET A 62 -3.25 3.16 -7.83
N LEU A 63 -2.34 4.02 -7.38
CA LEU A 63 -1.78 5.13 -8.13
C LEU A 63 -0.26 5.01 -8.11
N LEU A 64 0.34 4.98 -9.29
CA LEU A 64 1.79 4.95 -9.45
C LEU A 64 2.32 6.38 -9.58
N ALA A 65 3.18 6.78 -8.65
CA ALA A 65 3.93 8.02 -8.80
C ALA A 65 5.02 7.81 -9.85
N VAL A 66 4.99 8.63 -10.90
CA VAL A 66 6.00 8.64 -11.95
C VAL A 66 6.69 10.02 -11.96
N PRO A 67 8.00 10.08 -12.21
CA PRO A 67 8.69 11.35 -12.40
C PRO A 67 8.11 12.10 -13.61
N GLU A 68 8.16 13.43 -13.58
CA GLU A 68 7.61 14.33 -14.61
C GLU A 68 8.13 14.03 -16.03
N LYS A 69 9.31 13.43 -16.13
CA LYS A 69 9.81 12.67 -17.28
C LYS A 69 10.84 11.65 -16.78
N ALA A 70 10.67 10.38 -17.13
CA ALA A 70 11.83 9.58 -17.47
C ALA A 70 12.11 9.91 -18.95
N ALA A 71 13.23 10.57 -19.23
CA ALA A 71 13.80 10.54 -20.57
C ALA A 71 14.20 9.10 -20.92
#